data_AF-A0A2V7CXT1-F1
#
_entry.id   AF-A0A2V7CXT1-F1
#
_cell.length_a   1.000
_cell.length_b   1.000
_cell.length_c   1.000
_cell.angle_alpha   90.00
_cell.angle_beta   90.00
_cell.angle_gamma   90.00
#
_symmetry.space_group_name_H-M   'P 1'
#
loop_
_entity.id
_entity.type
_entity.pdbx_description
1 polymer ?
#
loop_
_entity_poly.entity_id
_entity_poly.type
_entity_poly.pdbx_seq_one_letter_code
_entity_poly.pdbx_strand_id
1 'polypeptide(L)' 'MDSPAVGSASFENVHELRHRWSRRYTGDQYLKLLRTHSDHRALGEARLARLLSDIAEVIQRTGSEVIRHYETLTLLAKRR' A
#
# COMPACT_ATOMS: atom_id res chain seq x y z
N MET A 1 -9.71 -17.39 -6.52
CA MET A 1 -9.54 -17.69 -7.95
C MET A 1 -9.61 -16.34 -8.64
N ASP A 2 -8.45 -15.78 -9.03
CA ASP A 2 -8.37 -14.44 -9.60
C ASP A 2 -8.94 -14.46 -11.02
N SER A 3 -9.90 -13.57 -11.31
CA SER A 3 -10.44 -13.41 -12.67
C SER A 3 -9.43 -12.64 -13.52
N PRO A 4 -9.17 -13.06 -14.77
CA PRO A 4 -8.25 -12.36 -15.66
C PRO A 4 -8.79 -10.96 -16.00
N ALA A 5 -7.89 -9.98 -16.11
CA ALA A 5 -8.23 -8.67 -16.64
C ALA A 5 -8.80 -8.78 -18.06
N VAL A 6 -10.02 -8.27 -18.27
CA VAL A 6 -10.71 -8.28 -19.56
C VAL A 6 -10.45 -6.97 -20.30
N GLY A 7 -10.21 -7.05 -21.61
CA GLY A 7 -10.05 -5.88 -22.47
C GLY A 7 -11.25 -4.93 -22.45
N SER A 8 -11.03 -3.68 -22.86
CA SER A 8 -12.08 -2.66 -22.94
C SER A 8 -12.37 -2.27 -24.39
N ALA A 9 -13.31 -1.34 -24.60
CA ALA A 9 -13.59 -0.79 -25.92
C ALA A 9 -12.37 -0.10 -26.58
N SER A 10 -11.40 0.36 -25.77
CA SER A 10 -10.24 1.13 -26.24
C SER A 10 -8.93 0.34 -26.24
N PHE A 11 -8.88 -0.79 -25.53
CA PHE A 11 -7.65 -1.57 -25.31
C PHE A 11 -7.91 -3.07 -25.47
N GLU A 12 -7.04 -3.72 -26.23
CA GLU A 12 -7.04 -5.16 -26.51
C GLU A 12 -5.77 -5.82 -25.99
N ASN A 13 -5.74 -7.16 -25.99
CA ASN A 13 -4.58 -7.96 -25.57
C ASN A 13 -4.07 -7.58 -24.18
N VAL A 14 -4.97 -7.55 -23.18
CA VAL A 14 -4.58 -7.24 -21.80
C VAL A 14 -3.81 -8.43 -21.23
N HIS A 15 -2.56 -8.18 -20.84
CA HIS A 15 -1.70 -9.08 -20.10
C HIS A 15 -1.58 -8.61 -18.66
N GLU A 16 -1.83 -9.52 -17.75
CA GLU A 16 -1.74 -9.29 -16.32
C GLU A 16 -0.46 -9.91 -15.76
N LEU A 17 0.36 -9.12 -15.08
CA LEU A 17 1.53 -9.59 -14.34
C LEU A 17 1.37 -9.22 -12.87
N ARG A 18 1.39 -10.23 -12.00
CA ARG A 18 1.35 -10.05 -10.55
C ARG A 18 2.71 -10.34 -9.95
N HIS A 19 3.21 -9.41 -9.15
CA HIS A 19 4.45 -9.59 -8.40
C HIS A 19 4.20 -9.31 -6.91
N ARG A 20 4.29 -10.37 -6.09
CA ARG A 20 4.20 -10.28 -4.64
C ARG A 20 5.57 -10.04 -4.05
N TRP A 21 5.63 -9.11 -3.11
CA TRP A 21 6.85 -8.78 -2.40
C TRP A 21 6.53 -8.31 -0.99
N SER A 22 7.52 -8.32 -0.11
CA SER A 22 7.37 -7.78 1.23
C SER A 22 8.49 -6.80 1.54
N ARG A 23 8.22 -5.91 2.49
CA ARG A 23 9.24 -5.02 3.04
C ARG A 23 9.06 -4.91 4.54
N ARG A 24 10.20 -5.04 5.24
CA ARG A 24 10.35 -4.76 6.66
C ARG A 24 10.62 -3.27 6.86
N TYR A 25 9.95 -2.70 7.84
CA TYR A 25 10.13 -1.34 8.29
C TYR A 25 10.41 -1.35 9.79
N THR A 26 11.33 -0.50 10.26
CA THR A 26 11.32 -0.10 11.68
C THR A 26 10.05 0.69 11.98
N GLY A 27 9.67 0.81 13.25
CA GLY A 27 8.54 1.65 13.66
C GLY A 27 8.59 3.06 13.07
N ASP A 28 9.73 3.74 13.17
CA ASP A 28 9.89 5.11 12.64
C ASP A 28 9.75 5.17 11.11
N GLN A 29 10.33 4.20 10.39
CA GLN A 29 10.18 4.13 8.94
C GLN A 29 8.72 3.92 8.53
N TYR A 30 7.98 3.11 9.29
CA TYR A 30 6.58 2.86 9.04
C TYR A 30 5.71 4.08 9.34
N LEU A 31 5.93 4.76 10.47
CA LEU A 31 5.21 6.01 10.79
C LEU A 31 5.46 7.10 9.74
N LYS A 32 6.70 7.19 9.22
CA LYS A 32 7.04 8.08 8.10
C LYS A 32 6.28 7.69 6.82
N LEU A 33 6.16 6.40 6.52
CA LEU A 33 5.36 5.91 5.39
C LEU A 33 3.88 6.30 5.54
N LEU A 34 3.30 6.14 6.73
CA LEU A 34 1.88 6.44 6.95
C LEU A 34 1.52 7.90 6.70
N ARG A 35 2.48 8.83 6.83
CA ARG A 35 2.28 10.25 6.49
C ARG A 35 2.09 10.51 4.99
N THR A 36 2.43 9.57 4.12
CA THR A 36 2.28 9.75 2.65
C THR A 36 0.91 9.34 2.13
N HIS A 37 0.12 8.60 2.92
CA HIS A 37 -1.22 8.14 2.54
C HIS A 37 -2.18 9.33 2.45
N SER A 38 -2.90 9.45 1.33
CA SER A 38 -3.79 10.58 1.06
C SER A 38 -4.84 10.78 2.16
N ASP A 39 -5.46 9.70 2.64
CA ASP A 39 -6.46 9.76 3.70
C ASP A 39 -5.86 10.29 5.00
N HIS A 40 -4.64 9.88 5.34
CA HIS A 40 -3.93 10.38 6.52
C HIS A 40 -3.53 11.85 6.37
N ARG A 41 -3.10 12.27 5.18
CA ARG A 41 -2.84 13.68 4.88
C ARG A 41 -4.09 14.55 4.99
N ALA A 42 -5.28 13.98 4.80
CA ALA A 42 -6.55 14.68 4.91
C ALA A 42 -7.07 14.81 6.36
N LEU A 43 -6.51 14.11 7.34
CA LEU A 43 -7.00 14.09 8.74
C LEU A 43 -6.77 15.40 9.52
N GLY A 44 -5.90 16.30 9.00
CA GLY A 44 -5.39 17.44 9.76
C GLY A 44 -4.38 17.03 10.84
N GLU A 45 -3.47 17.94 11.21
CA GLU A 45 -2.29 17.63 12.02
C GLU A 45 -2.62 16.98 13.38
N ALA A 46 -3.59 17.52 14.13
CA ALA A 46 -3.91 17.01 15.47
C ALA A 46 -4.44 15.56 15.46
N ARG A 47 -5.31 15.23 14.50
CA ARG A 47 -5.88 13.88 14.39
C ARG A 47 -4.86 12.90 13.84
N LEU A 48 -4.02 13.33 12.90
CA LEU A 48 -2.90 12.54 12.39
C LEU A 48 -1.89 12.22 13.49
N ALA A 49 -1.51 13.21 14.32
CA ALA A 49 -0.57 13.02 15.42
C ALA A 49 -1.08 11.99 16.43
N ARG A 50 -2.35 12.07 16.83
CA ARG A 50 -2.96 11.09 17.73
C ARG A 50 -2.97 9.69 17.12
N LEU A 51 -3.41 9.54 15.87
CA LEU A 51 -3.40 8.26 15.16
C LEU A 51 -1.99 7.64 15.11
N LEU A 52 -0.97 8.44 14.77
CA LEU A 52 0.40 7.95 14.68
C LEU A 52 0.97 7.57 16.04
N SER A 53 0.58 8.26 17.12
CA SER A 53 0.96 7.90 18.49
C SER A 53 0.38 6.54 18.89
N ASP A 54 -0.92 6.34 18.67
CA ASP A 54 -1.60 5.07 18.99
C ASP A 54 -0.98 3.90 18.21
N ILE A 55 -0.63 4.11 16.94
CA ILE A 55 0.06 3.11 16.12
C ILE A 55 1.48 2.84 16.64
N ALA A 56 2.22 3.87 17.06
CA ALA A 56 3.57 3.72 17.59
C ALA A 56 3.60 2.85 18.85
N GLU A 57 2.64 3.04 19.76
CA GLU A 57 2.48 2.23 20.97
C GLU A 57 2.24 0.76 20.64
N VAL A 58 1.39 0.47 19.67
CA VAL A 58 1.14 -0.90 19.21
C VAL A 58 2.41 -1.52 18.65
N ILE A 59 3.12 -0.81 17.77
CA ILE A 59 4.35 -1.30 17.15
C ILE A 59 5.42 -1.63 18.19
N GLN A 60 5.63 -0.74 19.18
CA GLN A 60 6.55 -0.96 20.30
C GLN A 60 6.23 -2.25 21.06
N ARG A 61 4.93 -2.50 21.33
CA ARG A 61 4.48 -3.70 22.06
C ARG A 61 4.62 -5.00 21.25
N THR A 62 4.63 -4.93 19.93
CA THR A 62 4.63 -6.11 19.05
C THR A 62 5.99 -6.47 18.47
N GLY A 63 7.08 -5.81 18.89
CA GLY A 63 8.45 -6.12 18.44
C GLY A 63 9.11 -5.03 17.59
N SER A 64 8.55 -3.81 17.58
CA SER A 64 9.15 -2.59 17.01
C SER A 64 9.38 -2.58 15.50
N GLU A 65 8.90 -3.59 14.78
CA GLU A 65 8.99 -3.71 13.34
C GLU A 65 7.63 -4.00 12.71
N VAL A 66 7.48 -3.60 11.45
CA VAL A 66 6.29 -3.90 10.64
C VAL A 66 6.73 -4.56 9.34
N ILE A 67 6.21 -5.77 9.08
CA ILE A 67 6.36 -6.43 7.78
C ILE A 67 5.11 -6.14 6.97
N ARG A 68 5.28 -5.44 5.85
CA ARG A 68 4.21 -5.18 4.89
C ARG A 68 4.33 -6.11 3.70
N HIS A 69 3.25 -6.81 3.40
CA HIS A 69 3.11 -7.59 2.18
C HIS A 69 2.40 -6.73 1.13
N TYR A 70 2.99 -6.64 -0.05
CA TYR A 70 2.50 -5.88 -1.19
C TYR A 70 2.29 -6.81 -2.38
N GLU A 71 1.38 -6.42 -3.25
CA GLU A 71 1.24 -7.00 -4.58
C GLU A 71 1.27 -5.86 -5.60
N THR A 72 2.16 -5.98 -6.57
CA THR A 72 2.19 -5.12 -7.75
C THR A 72 1.41 -5.83 -8.85
N LEU A 73 0.33 -5.19 -9.31
CA LEU A 73 -0.44 -5.61 -10.47
C LEU A 73 -0.05 -4.72 -11.66
N THR A 74 0.56 -5.31 -12.69
CA THR A 74 0.87 -4.62 -13.94
C THR A 74 -0.08 -5.11 -15.02
N LEU A 75 -0.80 -4.18 -15.63
CA LEU A 75 -1.65 -4.43 -16.80
C LEU A 75 -0.95 -3.85 -18.03
N LEU A 76 -0.59 -4.71 -18.98
CA LEU A 76 -0.07 -4.31 -20.28
C LEU A 76 -1.17 -4.54 -21.32
N ALA A 77 -1.49 -3.53 -22.12
CA ALA A 77 -2.51 -3.66 -23.14
C ALA A 77 -2.09 -2.90 -24.39
N LYS A 78 -2.62 -3.30 -25.54
CA LYS A 78 -2.44 -2.59 -26.80
C LYS A 78 -3.64 -1.70 -27.03
N ARG A 79 -3.42 -0.43 -27.38
CA ARG A 79 -4.49 0.44 -27.86
C ARG A 79 -4.99 -0.11 -29.20
N ARG A 80 -6.30 -0.11 -29.39
CA ARG A 80 -6.90 -0.42 -30.70
C ARG A 80 -6.49 0.59 -31.77
#